data_AF-A0A2G2BBK6-F1
#
_entry.id   AF-A0A2G2BBK6-F1
#
_cell.length_a   1.000
_cell.length_b   1.000
_cell.length_c   1.000
_cell.angle_alpha   90.00
_cell.angle_beta   90.00
_cell.angle_gamma   90.00
#
_symmetry.space_group_name_H-M   'P 1'
#
loop_
_entity.id
_entity.type
_entity.pdbx_description
1 polymer ?
#
loop_
_entity_poly.entity_id
_entity_poly.type
_entity_poly.pdbx_seq_one_letter_code
_entity_poly.pdbx_strand_id
1 'polypeptide(L)'
;MSHQSVQDYYGEILQTSADLQTNACCTAGDIPDHLKAVLAKIHDEVMAKYYGCGLIAPDALRGMRILDLGSGSGRDVYALSGLVGESGHVVGVDMTGAQLDVARAHQDYHARAFGYAKPNTEFHQGLIEHLDDLPLKTGSFDIIVSNCVLNLALDKGAVLRGAHRLLKAGGEMYFSDVYADRRMPEALVKDEVLYGECLSGALYWNDFENIAKRAGFADPRLVTDRVLTIGNPQIEAKVGNIGFTSATYRLFKLDGLEPACEDYGQAVIYKGSIAEAPQTFVLDKHHTIEAGKVFPVCGNTYRMLNQSRFAPHFEFIGNWDTHFGLFGDCGGETPFDGPAIGDASTSGSCC
;
A
#
# COMPACT_ATOMS: atom_id res chain seq x y z
N MET A 1 -4.78 20.63 -12.55
CA MET A 1 -5.80 19.93 -11.74
C MET A 1 -5.97 20.63 -10.41
N SER A 2 -7.18 20.64 -9.86
CA SER A 2 -7.51 21.24 -8.56
C SER A 2 -8.17 20.19 -7.64
N HIS A 3 -8.20 20.44 -6.33
CA HIS A 3 -8.93 19.57 -5.40
C HIS A 3 -10.42 19.46 -5.76
N GLN A 4 -11.03 20.56 -6.22
CA GLN A 4 -12.43 20.58 -6.63
C GLN A 4 -12.69 19.59 -7.77
N SER A 5 -11.83 19.54 -8.80
CA SER A 5 -12.02 18.59 -9.91
C SER A 5 -11.97 17.12 -9.45
N VAL A 6 -11.18 16.80 -8.42
CA VAL A 6 -11.12 15.43 -7.87
C VAL A 6 -12.37 15.14 -7.03
N GLN A 7 -12.79 16.09 -6.21
CA GLN A 7 -14.01 15.99 -5.41
C GLN A 7 -15.25 15.82 -6.27
N ASP A 8 -15.39 16.62 -7.34
CA ASP A 8 -16.53 16.53 -8.25
C ASP A 8 -16.53 15.18 -8.98
N TYR A 9 -15.36 14.70 -9.41
CA TYR A 9 -15.24 13.42 -10.11
C TYR A 9 -15.68 12.23 -9.23
N TYR A 10 -15.18 12.14 -8.00
CA TYR A 10 -15.51 11.02 -7.08
C TYR A 10 -16.80 11.23 -6.27
N GLY A 11 -17.30 12.46 -6.17
CA GLY A 11 -18.49 12.83 -5.41
C GLY A 11 -19.75 12.97 -6.24
N GLU A 12 -19.64 13.40 -7.52
CA GLU A 12 -20.78 13.68 -8.39
C GLU A 12 -20.76 12.86 -9.69
N ILE A 13 -19.60 12.68 -10.33
CA ILE A 13 -19.51 12.05 -11.65
C ILE A 13 -19.56 10.52 -11.56
N LEU A 14 -18.76 9.91 -10.69
CA LEU A 14 -18.79 8.47 -10.45
C LEU A 14 -19.97 8.13 -9.53
N GLN A 15 -20.86 7.24 -10.01
CA GLN A 15 -22.01 6.75 -9.24
C GLN A 15 -21.85 5.27 -8.90
N THR A 16 -21.14 4.50 -9.73
CA THR A 16 -20.84 3.08 -9.52
C THR A 16 -19.44 2.70 -10.04
N SER A 17 -18.91 1.56 -9.59
CA SER A 17 -17.64 1.01 -10.12
C SER A 17 -17.70 0.62 -11.60
N ALA A 18 -18.89 0.52 -12.20
CA ALA A 18 -19.07 0.24 -13.61
C ALA A 18 -18.81 1.48 -14.51
N ASP A 19 -18.68 2.67 -13.91
CA ASP A 19 -18.44 3.91 -14.64
C ASP A 19 -16.95 4.11 -15.01
N LEU A 20 -16.06 3.29 -14.44
CA LEU A 20 -14.61 3.29 -14.70
C LEU A 20 -14.31 2.86 -16.15
N GLN A 21 -13.47 3.64 -16.84
CA GLN A 21 -13.15 3.43 -18.27
C GLN A 21 -11.96 2.50 -18.50
N THR A 22 -11.25 2.11 -17.44
CA THR A 22 -10.07 1.25 -17.51
C THR A 22 -10.10 0.16 -16.44
N ASN A 23 -9.31 -0.91 -16.64
CA ASN A 23 -9.09 -1.93 -15.61
C ASN A 23 -8.00 -1.55 -14.61
N ALA A 24 -7.46 -0.31 -14.67
CA ALA A 24 -6.43 0.18 -13.77
C ALA A 24 -6.87 0.02 -12.32
N CYS A 25 -8.18 0.19 -12.09
CA CYS A 25 -8.79 0.06 -10.78
C CYS A 25 -9.30 -1.36 -10.42
N CYS A 26 -9.05 -2.39 -11.24
CA CYS A 26 -9.62 -3.73 -11.04
C CYS A 26 -8.55 -4.72 -10.59
N THR A 27 -8.55 -5.17 -9.33
CA THR A 27 -7.69 -6.28 -8.88
C THR A 27 -8.21 -7.61 -9.45
N ALA A 28 -7.42 -8.25 -10.31
CA ALA A 28 -7.67 -9.61 -10.77
C ALA A 28 -6.89 -10.58 -9.88
N GLY A 29 -7.54 -11.05 -8.81
CA GLY A 29 -7.01 -12.07 -7.91
C GLY A 29 -8.09 -12.59 -6.96
N ASP A 30 -8.02 -13.87 -6.60
CA ASP A 30 -8.94 -14.44 -5.62
C ASP A 30 -8.69 -13.81 -4.25
N ILE A 31 -9.68 -13.07 -3.75
CA ILE A 31 -9.65 -12.49 -2.40
C ILE A 31 -9.50 -13.65 -1.39
N PRO A 32 -8.52 -13.62 -0.47
CA PRO A 32 -8.40 -14.62 0.59
C PRO A 32 -9.69 -14.81 1.39
N ASP A 33 -10.00 -16.04 1.79
CA ASP A 33 -11.29 -16.36 2.43
C ASP A 33 -11.54 -15.59 3.73
N HIS A 34 -10.48 -15.30 4.49
CA HIS A 34 -10.59 -14.48 5.70
C HIS A 34 -11.01 -13.04 5.39
N LEU A 35 -10.55 -12.47 4.26
CA LEU A 35 -10.99 -11.15 3.80
C LEU A 35 -12.42 -11.20 3.24
N LYS A 36 -12.79 -12.26 2.50
CA LYS A 36 -14.18 -12.45 2.05
C LYS A 36 -15.17 -12.50 3.22
N ALA A 37 -14.82 -13.21 4.29
CA ALA A 37 -15.67 -13.33 5.48
C ALA A 37 -15.93 -11.98 6.17
N VAL A 38 -14.96 -11.07 6.14
CA VAL A 38 -15.12 -9.71 6.68
C VAL A 38 -15.90 -8.83 5.71
N LEU A 39 -15.57 -8.87 4.42
CA LEU A 39 -16.26 -8.09 3.38
C LEU A 39 -17.75 -8.42 3.29
N ALA A 40 -18.14 -9.68 3.53
CA ALA A 40 -19.53 -10.11 3.57
C ALA A 40 -20.35 -9.50 4.71
N LYS A 41 -19.70 -8.86 5.70
CA LYS A 41 -20.35 -8.18 6.83
C LYS A 41 -20.44 -6.67 6.66
N ILE A 42 -19.94 -6.13 5.55
CA ILE A 42 -19.96 -4.70 5.28
C ILE A 42 -21.34 -4.32 4.74
N HIS A 43 -21.87 -3.19 5.24
CA HIS A 43 -23.18 -2.70 4.83
C HIS A 43 -23.25 -2.43 3.32
N ASP A 44 -24.35 -2.81 2.68
CA ASP A 44 -24.53 -2.71 1.22
C ASP A 44 -24.34 -1.28 0.69
N GLU A 45 -24.83 -0.26 1.41
CA GLU A 45 -24.65 1.15 1.00
C GLU A 45 -23.17 1.57 1.01
N VAL A 46 -22.39 1.08 1.99
CA VAL A 46 -20.95 1.37 2.06
C VAL A 46 -20.24 0.70 0.88
N MET A 47 -20.60 -0.56 0.58
CA MET A 47 -20.04 -1.32 -0.54
C MET A 47 -20.40 -0.69 -1.89
N ALA A 48 -21.63 -0.20 -2.06
CA ALA A 48 -22.11 0.36 -3.31
C ALA A 48 -21.40 1.66 -3.73
N LYS A 49 -20.90 2.43 -2.76
CA LYS A 49 -20.21 3.72 -2.97
C LYS A 49 -18.69 3.61 -2.92
N TYR A 50 -18.15 2.41 -3.14
CA TYR A 50 -16.72 2.16 -3.14
C TYR A 50 -16.14 2.15 -4.56
N TYR A 51 -15.02 2.87 -4.74
CA TYR A 51 -14.37 3.06 -6.04
C TYR A 51 -12.91 2.56 -6.10
N GLY A 52 -12.45 1.88 -5.04
CA GLY A 52 -11.07 1.37 -4.96
C GLY A 52 -10.88 -0.05 -5.52
N CYS A 53 -9.67 -0.56 -5.38
CA CYS A 53 -9.18 -1.74 -6.09
C CYS A 53 -8.86 -2.86 -5.11
N GLY A 54 -9.80 -3.78 -4.85
CA GLY A 54 -9.58 -4.84 -3.84
C GLY A 54 -9.48 -4.29 -2.42
N LEU A 55 -8.95 -5.06 -1.48
CA LEU A 55 -8.76 -4.63 -0.08
C LEU A 55 -7.26 -4.65 0.21
N ILE A 56 -6.74 -3.52 0.69
CA ILE A 56 -5.35 -3.41 1.13
C ILE A 56 -5.28 -3.74 2.62
N ALA A 57 -4.85 -4.97 2.91
CA ALA A 57 -4.71 -5.47 4.28
C ALA A 57 -3.36 -6.21 4.42
N PRO A 58 -2.37 -5.64 5.13
CA PRO A 58 -1.16 -6.38 5.46
C PRO A 58 -1.42 -7.38 6.59
N ASP A 59 -0.48 -8.30 6.80
CA ASP A 59 -0.58 -9.32 7.85
C ASP A 59 -0.41 -8.76 9.27
N ALA A 60 -0.80 -9.57 10.26
CA ALA A 60 -0.62 -9.31 11.70
C ALA A 60 -1.29 -8.00 12.18
N LEU A 61 -2.60 -7.88 11.95
CA LEU A 61 -3.38 -6.66 12.24
C LEU A 61 -4.00 -6.59 13.64
N ARG A 62 -4.04 -7.71 14.38
CA ARG A 62 -4.78 -7.79 15.65
C ARG A 62 -4.31 -6.73 16.65
N GLY A 63 -5.26 -5.94 17.16
CA GLY A 63 -5.01 -4.86 18.12
C GLY A 63 -4.32 -3.61 17.56
N MET A 64 -4.05 -3.55 16.25
CA MET A 64 -3.35 -2.41 15.65
C MET A 64 -4.25 -1.18 15.54
N ARG A 65 -3.63 0.01 15.61
CA ARG A 65 -4.25 1.28 15.23
C ARG A 65 -3.88 1.63 13.80
N ILE A 66 -4.87 1.68 12.92
CA ILE A 66 -4.70 1.88 11.47
C ILE A 66 -5.27 3.24 11.04
N LEU A 67 -4.60 3.92 10.12
CA LEU A 67 -5.12 5.08 9.39
C LEU A 67 -5.34 4.70 7.92
N ASP A 68 -6.50 4.97 7.38
CA ASP A 68 -6.84 4.82 5.96
C ASP A 68 -6.92 6.19 5.30
N LEU A 69 -6.09 6.41 4.27
CA LEU A 69 -5.99 7.67 3.52
C LEU A 69 -6.84 7.60 2.24
N GLY A 70 -7.89 8.42 2.20
CA GLY A 70 -8.92 8.41 1.16
C GLY A 70 -9.95 7.31 1.40
N SER A 71 -10.52 7.28 2.61
CA SER A 71 -11.37 6.18 3.06
C SER A 71 -12.72 6.06 2.35
N GLY A 72 -13.14 7.09 1.60
CA GLY A 72 -14.45 7.15 0.93
C GLY A 72 -15.60 6.87 1.89
N SER A 73 -16.53 6.00 1.46
CA SER A 73 -17.66 5.52 2.27
C SER A 73 -17.26 4.60 3.44
N GLY A 74 -15.97 4.25 3.56
CA GLY A 74 -15.42 3.50 4.69
C GLY A 74 -15.33 1.99 4.50
N ARG A 75 -15.47 1.44 3.29
CA ARG A 75 -15.36 -0.02 3.04
C ARG A 75 -14.10 -0.61 3.67
N ASP A 76 -12.93 -0.05 3.34
CA ASP A 76 -11.65 -0.58 3.78
C ASP A 76 -11.46 -0.34 5.29
N VAL A 77 -11.89 0.83 5.81
CA VAL A 77 -11.97 1.11 7.26
C VAL A 77 -12.76 0.04 8.02
N TYR A 78 -13.95 -0.32 7.54
CA TYR A 78 -14.80 -1.30 8.20
C TYR A 78 -14.28 -2.73 8.04
N ALA A 79 -13.67 -3.06 6.91
CA ALA A 79 -13.01 -4.34 6.75
C ALA A 79 -11.82 -4.47 7.72
N LEU A 80 -10.97 -3.45 7.78
CA LEU A 80 -9.85 -3.40 8.70
C LEU A 80 -10.33 -3.43 10.16
N SER A 81 -11.45 -2.78 10.50
CA SER A 81 -12.08 -2.85 11.83
C SER A 81 -12.40 -4.30 12.25
N GLY A 82 -12.89 -5.13 11.33
CA GLY A 82 -13.09 -6.57 11.56
C GLY A 82 -11.79 -7.35 11.77
N LEU A 83 -10.72 -6.98 11.04
CA LEU A 83 -9.42 -7.64 11.10
C LEU A 83 -8.62 -7.27 12.37
N VAL A 84 -8.62 -5.99 12.76
CA VAL A 84 -7.91 -5.54 13.97
C VAL A 84 -8.58 -6.03 15.25
N GLY A 85 -9.88 -6.32 15.22
CA GLY A 85 -10.64 -6.74 16.39
C GLY A 85 -11.07 -5.58 17.30
N GLU A 86 -11.87 -5.89 18.33
CA GLU A 86 -12.45 -4.88 19.24
C GLU A 86 -11.41 -4.02 19.97
N SER A 87 -10.22 -4.57 20.25
CA SER A 87 -9.12 -3.86 20.91
C SER A 87 -8.29 -2.99 19.95
N GLY A 88 -8.43 -3.19 18.64
CA GLY A 88 -7.80 -2.36 17.62
C GLY A 88 -8.64 -1.12 17.31
N HIS A 89 -8.15 -0.28 16.42
CA HIS A 89 -8.85 0.96 16.07
C HIS A 89 -8.51 1.42 14.65
N VAL A 90 -9.50 1.87 13.88
CA VAL A 90 -9.28 2.27 12.48
C VAL A 90 -9.82 3.67 12.24
N VAL A 91 -8.98 4.55 11.72
CA VAL A 91 -9.33 5.93 11.42
C VAL A 91 -9.36 6.11 9.90
N GLY A 92 -10.43 6.65 9.35
CA GLY A 92 -10.53 7.05 7.94
C GLY A 92 -10.37 8.57 7.78
N VAL A 93 -9.65 8.99 6.74
CA VAL A 93 -9.59 10.39 6.31
C VAL A 93 -10.07 10.46 4.87
N ASP A 94 -11.03 11.36 4.60
CA ASP A 94 -11.47 11.65 3.24
C ASP A 94 -11.80 13.15 3.11
N MET A 95 -11.72 13.69 1.89
CA MET A 95 -12.08 15.09 1.65
C MET A 95 -13.57 15.29 1.37
N THR A 96 -14.27 14.24 0.95
CA THR A 96 -15.64 14.27 0.43
C THR A 96 -16.65 14.07 1.55
N GLY A 97 -17.35 15.15 1.93
CA GLY A 97 -18.35 15.13 3.02
C GLY A 97 -19.44 14.08 2.81
N ALA A 98 -20.00 13.98 1.59
CA ALA A 98 -21.06 13.04 1.26
C ALA A 98 -20.66 11.55 1.45
N GLN A 99 -19.39 11.23 1.21
CA GLN A 99 -18.86 9.88 1.44
C GLN A 99 -18.69 9.61 2.94
N LEU A 100 -18.17 10.59 3.68
CA LEU A 100 -18.02 10.49 5.13
C LEU A 100 -19.35 10.42 5.87
N ASP A 101 -20.41 11.04 5.35
CA ASP A 101 -21.75 10.95 5.95
C ASP A 101 -22.27 9.51 5.91
N VAL A 102 -22.08 8.80 4.79
CA VAL A 102 -22.39 7.37 4.67
C VAL A 102 -21.51 6.56 5.62
N ALA A 103 -20.20 6.84 5.64
CA ALA A 103 -19.28 6.16 6.53
C ALA A 103 -19.75 6.29 7.98
N ARG A 104 -19.99 7.50 8.48
CA ARG A 104 -20.42 7.76 9.86
C ARG A 104 -21.78 7.16 10.20
N ALA A 105 -22.73 7.17 9.27
CA ALA A 105 -24.08 6.60 9.48
C ALA A 105 -24.06 5.09 9.80
N HIS A 106 -23.04 4.36 9.32
CA HIS A 106 -22.96 2.91 9.44
C HIS A 106 -22.03 2.40 10.55
N GLN A 107 -21.50 3.26 11.42
CA GLN A 107 -20.54 2.85 12.45
C GLN A 107 -21.13 1.81 13.43
N ASP A 108 -22.33 2.09 13.94
CA ASP A 108 -23.00 1.20 14.89
C ASP A 108 -23.44 -0.12 14.25
N TYR A 109 -23.76 -0.10 12.95
CA TYR A 109 -24.07 -1.32 12.20
C TYR A 109 -22.88 -2.27 12.22
N HIS A 110 -21.69 -1.78 11.83
CA HIS A 110 -20.50 -2.62 11.75
C HIS A 110 -20.02 -3.07 13.12
N ALA A 111 -20.12 -2.22 14.15
CA ALA A 111 -19.82 -2.64 15.53
C ALA A 111 -20.68 -3.84 15.94
N ARG A 112 -22.00 -3.80 15.68
CA ARG A 112 -22.90 -4.94 15.94
C ARG A 112 -22.59 -6.16 15.08
N ALA A 113 -22.30 -5.98 13.79
CA ALA A 113 -21.98 -7.07 12.87
C ALA A 113 -20.72 -7.85 13.25
N PHE A 114 -19.75 -7.16 13.89
CA PHE A 114 -18.54 -7.77 14.43
C PHE A 114 -18.65 -8.17 15.91
N GLY A 115 -19.78 -7.87 16.57
CA GLY A 115 -20.02 -8.23 17.97
C GLY A 115 -19.30 -7.34 18.99
N TYR A 116 -18.94 -6.12 18.62
CA TYR A 116 -18.25 -5.16 19.48
C TYR A 116 -19.24 -4.36 20.33
N ALA A 117 -18.83 -3.99 21.54
CA ALA A 117 -19.63 -3.17 22.46
C ALA A 117 -19.84 -1.73 21.96
N LYS A 118 -18.90 -1.21 21.16
CA LYS A 118 -18.93 0.12 20.55
C LYS A 118 -18.13 0.13 19.25
N PRO A 119 -18.37 1.10 18.35
CA PRO A 119 -17.50 1.29 17.19
C PRO A 119 -16.04 1.48 17.61
N ASN A 120 -15.14 0.81 16.90
CA ASN A 120 -13.70 1.03 16.97
C ASN A 120 -13.19 1.82 15.75
N THR A 121 -14.09 2.52 15.07
CA THR A 121 -13.80 3.34 13.89
C THR A 121 -13.97 4.82 14.18
N GLU A 122 -13.24 5.67 13.46
CA GLU A 122 -13.29 7.13 13.52
C GLU A 122 -13.12 7.71 12.11
N PHE A 123 -13.76 8.84 11.78
CA PHE A 123 -13.75 9.41 10.43
C PHE A 123 -13.55 10.93 10.45
N HIS A 124 -12.47 11.41 9.84
CA HIS A 124 -12.15 12.84 9.72
C HIS A 124 -12.30 13.34 8.30
N GLN A 125 -12.80 14.56 8.17
CA GLN A 125 -12.81 15.26 6.89
C GLN A 125 -11.53 16.07 6.74
N GLY A 126 -10.80 15.88 5.65
CA GLY A 126 -9.61 16.66 5.33
C GLY A 126 -8.88 16.17 4.09
N LEU A 127 -7.85 16.94 3.70
CA LEU A 127 -6.95 16.60 2.61
C LEU A 127 -5.80 15.75 3.13
N ILE A 128 -5.42 14.71 2.38
CA ILE A 128 -4.33 13.81 2.76
C ILE A 128 -2.95 14.47 2.67
N GLU A 129 -2.84 15.60 1.98
CA GLU A 129 -1.67 16.47 1.96
C GLU A 129 -1.52 17.31 3.24
N HIS A 130 -2.61 17.50 4.00
CA HIS A 130 -2.71 18.38 5.17
C HIS A 130 -3.08 17.60 6.44
N LEU A 131 -2.46 16.43 6.64
CA LEU A 131 -2.71 15.59 7.81
C LEU A 131 -2.34 16.25 9.15
N ASP A 132 -1.59 17.35 9.13
CA ASP A 132 -1.26 18.20 10.28
C ASP A 132 -2.41 19.10 10.73
N ASP A 133 -3.37 19.39 9.86
CA ASP A 133 -4.57 20.15 10.20
C ASP A 133 -5.62 19.28 10.93
N LEU A 134 -5.46 17.96 10.85
CA LEU A 134 -6.35 16.99 11.48
C LEU A 134 -5.95 16.75 12.94
N PRO A 135 -6.91 16.37 13.81
CA PRO A 135 -6.64 16.08 15.23
C PRO A 135 -5.96 14.71 15.43
N LEU A 136 -4.96 14.39 14.60
CA LEU A 136 -4.23 13.13 14.60
C LEU A 136 -2.90 13.29 15.33
N LYS A 137 -2.70 12.48 16.37
CA LYS A 137 -1.48 12.54 17.18
C LYS A 137 -0.28 11.97 16.40
N THR A 138 0.84 12.70 16.38
CA THR A 138 2.15 12.20 15.91
C THR A 138 2.52 10.87 16.59
N GLY A 139 3.06 9.92 15.83
CA GLY A 139 3.51 8.64 16.37
C GLY A 139 2.41 7.82 17.04
N SER A 140 1.18 7.85 16.49
CA SER A 140 0.03 7.15 17.08
C SER A 140 -0.46 5.95 16.29
N PHE A 141 -0.08 5.82 15.02
CA PHE A 141 -0.53 4.74 14.15
C PHE A 141 0.52 3.64 14.00
N ASP A 142 0.09 2.39 14.06
CA ASP A 142 0.92 1.22 13.77
C ASP A 142 1.06 1.03 12.26
N ILE A 143 -0.04 1.26 11.53
CA ILE A 143 -0.13 1.03 10.10
C ILE A 143 -0.88 2.20 9.46
N ILE A 144 -0.41 2.67 8.31
CA ILE A 144 -1.15 3.58 7.44
C ILE A 144 -1.40 2.84 6.13
N VAL A 145 -2.64 2.81 5.66
CA VAL A 145 -3.01 2.22 4.37
C VAL A 145 -3.56 3.28 3.42
N SER A 146 -3.50 2.97 2.13
CA SER A 146 -4.16 3.73 1.08
C SER A 146 -4.32 2.83 -0.15
N ASN A 147 -5.36 3.07 -0.93
CA ASN A 147 -5.64 2.32 -2.15
C ASN A 147 -5.96 3.25 -3.31
N CYS A 148 -5.01 3.44 -4.23
CA CYS A 148 -5.14 4.25 -5.45
C CYS A 148 -5.46 5.74 -5.22
N VAL A 149 -5.10 6.32 -4.06
CA VAL A 149 -5.40 7.73 -3.74
C VAL A 149 -4.16 8.62 -3.84
N LEU A 150 -2.94 8.08 -3.63
CA LEU A 150 -1.73 8.90 -3.61
C LEU A 150 -1.48 9.58 -4.97
N ASN A 151 -1.82 8.92 -6.08
CA ASN A 151 -1.75 9.52 -7.41
C ASN A 151 -2.65 10.73 -7.64
N LEU A 152 -3.77 10.82 -6.91
CA LEU A 152 -4.69 11.97 -6.96
C LEU A 152 -4.18 13.16 -6.13
N ALA A 153 -3.23 12.94 -5.23
CA ALA A 153 -2.66 13.99 -4.40
C ALA A 153 -1.82 14.98 -5.22
N LEU A 154 -2.00 16.27 -4.94
CA LEU A 154 -1.27 17.35 -5.60
C LEU A 154 0.17 17.49 -5.07
N ASP A 155 0.38 17.28 -3.77
CA ASP A 155 1.70 17.17 -3.15
C ASP A 155 1.89 15.80 -2.49
N LYS A 156 2.30 14.83 -3.30
CA LYS A 156 2.63 13.46 -2.84
C LYS A 156 3.70 13.44 -1.76
N GLY A 157 4.65 14.39 -1.79
CA GLY A 157 5.68 14.51 -0.77
C GLY A 157 5.10 14.92 0.59
N ALA A 158 4.09 15.79 0.61
CA ALA A 158 3.38 16.17 1.83
C ALA A 158 2.65 14.98 2.45
N VAL A 159 1.96 14.18 1.63
CA VAL A 159 1.29 12.94 2.09
C VAL A 159 2.29 12.01 2.77
N LEU A 160 3.42 11.70 2.11
CA LEU A 160 4.42 10.79 2.68
C LEU A 160 5.08 11.35 3.94
N ARG A 161 5.36 12.66 4.01
CA ARG A 161 5.87 13.29 5.24
C ARG A 161 4.85 13.24 6.38
N GLY A 162 3.57 13.47 6.07
CA GLY A 162 2.47 13.36 7.03
C GLY A 162 2.31 11.94 7.56
N ALA A 163 2.31 10.95 6.67
CA ALA A 163 2.29 9.53 7.02
C ALA A 163 3.48 9.15 7.92
N HIS A 164 4.70 9.52 7.52
CA HIS A 164 5.91 9.29 8.31
C HIS A 164 5.82 9.93 9.71
N ARG A 165 5.28 11.14 9.84
CA ARG A 165 5.07 11.79 11.14
C ARG A 165 4.09 11.01 12.02
N LEU A 166 2.97 10.55 11.46
CA LEU A 166 1.89 9.89 12.18
C LEU A 166 2.20 8.45 12.60
N LEU A 167 3.09 7.76 11.88
CA LEU A 167 3.55 6.41 12.24
C LEU A 167 4.35 6.39 13.55
N LYS A 168 4.10 5.37 14.37
CA LYS A 168 4.99 4.97 15.47
C LYS A 168 6.35 4.54 14.92
N ALA A 169 7.39 4.54 15.77
CA ALA A 169 8.62 3.83 15.44
C ALA A 169 8.29 2.34 15.25
N GLY A 170 8.77 1.75 14.15
CA GLY A 170 8.42 0.38 13.76
C GLY A 170 7.09 0.23 13.03
N GLY A 171 6.32 1.31 12.89
CA GLY A 171 5.11 1.33 12.08
C GLY A 171 5.42 1.34 10.58
N GLU A 172 4.42 1.03 9.75
CA GLU A 172 4.58 1.04 8.30
C GLU A 172 3.43 1.72 7.56
N MET A 173 3.75 2.30 6.40
CA MET A 173 2.74 2.63 5.39
C MET A 173 2.68 1.48 4.38
N TYR A 174 1.53 0.85 4.21
CA TYR A 174 1.30 -0.26 3.29
C TYR A 174 0.17 0.10 2.32
N PHE A 175 0.49 0.30 1.05
CA PHE A 175 -0.45 0.91 0.11
C PHE A 175 -0.22 0.41 -1.30
N SER A 176 -1.28 0.48 -2.12
CA SER A 176 -1.19 0.14 -3.55
C SER A 176 -1.54 1.36 -4.38
N ASP A 177 -0.80 1.54 -5.48
CA ASP A 177 -1.07 2.59 -6.46
C ASP A 177 -0.57 2.20 -7.85
N VAL A 178 -0.84 3.05 -8.84
CA VAL A 178 -0.38 2.92 -10.22
C VAL A 178 0.95 3.65 -10.42
N TYR A 179 1.90 3.01 -11.07
CA TYR A 179 3.20 3.58 -11.39
C TYR A 179 3.46 3.49 -12.88
N ALA A 180 4.16 4.48 -13.40
CA ALA A 180 4.62 4.51 -14.78
C ALA A 180 6.07 4.02 -14.89
N ASP A 181 6.40 3.38 -16.01
CA ASP A 181 7.77 2.99 -16.35
C ASP A 181 8.66 4.20 -16.72
N ARG A 182 8.03 5.35 -17.02
CA ARG A 182 8.68 6.61 -17.40
C ARG A 182 7.86 7.83 -16.95
N ARG A 183 8.48 9.00 -16.98
CA ARG A 183 7.80 10.27 -16.61
C ARG A 183 6.68 10.61 -17.57
N MET A 184 5.53 11.00 -17.01
CA MET A 184 4.36 11.43 -17.76
C MET A 184 4.63 12.77 -18.47
N PRO A 185 4.37 12.89 -19.79
CA PRO A 185 4.39 14.17 -20.50
C PRO A 185 3.39 15.18 -19.92
N GLU A 186 3.78 16.46 -19.83
CA GLU A 186 2.94 17.51 -19.25
C GLU A 186 1.57 17.65 -19.93
N ALA A 187 1.50 17.38 -21.23
CA ALA A 187 0.25 17.40 -22.00
C ALA A 187 -0.76 16.35 -21.50
N LEU A 188 -0.30 15.16 -21.07
CA LEU A 188 -1.15 14.09 -20.55
C LEU A 188 -1.56 14.36 -19.09
N VAL A 189 -0.70 15.00 -18.29
CA VAL A 189 -1.02 15.40 -16.90
C VAL A 189 -2.20 16.37 -16.83
N LYS A 190 -2.43 17.15 -17.90
CA LYS A 190 -3.55 18.09 -18.01
C LYS A 190 -4.85 17.47 -18.56
N ASP A 191 -4.83 16.20 -18.97
CA ASP A 191 -6.03 15.48 -19.43
C ASP A 191 -6.83 15.00 -18.22
N GLU A 192 -8.01 15.59 -18.01
CA GLU A 192 -8.88 15.33 -16.85
C GLU A 192 -9.36 13.88 -16.79
N VAL A 193 -9.61 13.25 -17.93
CA VAL A 193 -10.06 11.84 -18.00
C VAL A 193 -8.93 10.92 -17.58
N LEU A 194 -7.72 11.12 -18.11
CA LEU A 194 -6.56 10.31 -17.71
C LEU A 194 -6.18 10.53 -16.24
N TYR A 195 -6.45 11.72 -15.70
CA TYR A 195 -6.19 12.02 -14.31
C TYR A 195 -7.20 11.34 -13.37
N GLY A 196 -8.49 11.39 -13.73
CA GLY A 196 -9.56 10.70 -12.98
C GLY A 196 -9.38 9.19 -12.91
N GLU A 197 -8.86 8.58 -13.98
CA GLU A 197 -8.52 7.14 -14.06
C GLU A 197 -7.19 6.78 -13.36
N CYS A 198 -6.59 7.69 -12.58
CA CYS A 198 -5.31 7.52 -11.88
C CYS A 198 -4.10 7.20 -12.79
N LEU A 199 -4.20 7.45 -14.10
CA LEU A 199 -3.12 7.16 -15.07
C LEU A 199 -2.17 8.34 -15.24
N SER A 200 -2.67 9.54 -15.54
CA SER A 200 -1.79 10.70 -15.81
C SER A 200 -1.14 11.27 -14.54
N GLY A 201 -1.70 10.98 -13.37
CA GLY A 201 -1.11 11.27 -12.07
C GLY A 201 -0.04 10.27 -11.61
N ALA A 202 0.09 9.14 -12.31
CA ALA A 202 1.03 8.07 -11.96
C ALA A 202 2.47 8.56 -11.99
N LEU A 203 3.18 8.35 -10.89
CA LEU A 203 4.61 8.67 -10.82
C LEU A 203 5.43 7.64 -11.59
N TYR A 204 6.50 8.13 -12.21
CA TYR A 204 7.63 7.27 -12.53
C TYR A 204 8.12 6.61 -11.23
N TRP A 205 8.24 5.27 -11.22
CA TRP A 205 8.53 4.52 -10.00
C TRP A 205 9.78 4.99 -9.25
N ASN A 206 10.84 5.37 -9.96
CA ASN A 206 12.07 5.84 -9.32
C ASN A 206 11.91 7.25 -8.75
N ASP A 207 11.09 8.11 -9.38
CA ASP A 207 10.76 9.40 -8.77
C ASP A 207 9.98 9.19 -7.47
N PHE A 208 9.06 8.22 -7.43
CA PHE A 208 8.36 7.82 -6.20
C PHE A 208 9.33 7.37 -5.11
N GLU A 209 10.24 6.43 -5.39
CA GLU A 209 11.20 5.95 -4.39
C GLU A 209 12.03 7.10 -3.81
N ASN A 210 12.49 8.01 -4.68
CA ASN A 210 13.26 9.18 -4.25
C ASN A 210 12.45 10.12 -3.37
N ILE A 211 11.15 10.32 -3.66
CA ILE A 211 10.26 11.13 -2.81
C ILE A 211 10.03 10.43 -1.46
N ALA A 212 9.82 9.11 -1.45
CA ALA A 212 9.64 8.32 -0.23
C ALA A 212 10.89 8.40 0.68
N LYS A 213 12.08 8.20 0.09
CA LYS A 213 13.38 8.34 0.78
C LYS A 213 13.56 9.74 1.38
N ARG A 214 13.24 10.80 0.62
CA ARG A 214 13.27 12.19 1.12
C ARG A 214 12.25 12.48 2.21
N ALA A 215 11.13 11.75 2.26
CA ALA A 215 10.12 11.87 3.30
C ALA A 215 10.49 11.15 4.60
N GLY A 216 11.56 10.33 4.59
CA GLY A 216 12.06 9.59 5.76
C GLY A 216 11.98 8.06 5.62
N PHE A 217 11.36 7.54 4.56
CA PHE A 217 11.27 6.10 4.31
C PHE A 217 12.51 5.60 3.56
N ALA A 218 13.56 5.23 4.30
CA ALA A 218 14.87 4.92 3.73
C ALA A 218 14.91 3.72 2.78
N ASP A 219 14.07 2.71 3.01
CA ASP A 219 14.05 1.44 2.25
C ASP A 219 12.62 1.05 1.85
N PRO A 220 12.06 1.66 0.78
CA PRO A 220 10.79 1.24 0.18
C PRO A 220 10.86 -0.20 -0.33
N ARG A 221 9.90 -1.06 0.05
CA ARG A 221 9.85 -2.45 -0.39
C ARG A 221 8.63 -2.71 -1.28
N LEU A 222 8.87 -3.24 -2.47
CA LEU A 222 7.81 -3.71 -3.36
C LEU A 222 7.30 -5.07 -2.89
N VAL A 223 6.00 -5.16 -2.62
CA VAL A 223 5.36 -6.39 -2.11
C VAL A 223 4.78 -7.22 -3.24
N THR A 224 3.97 -6.58 -4.09
CA THR A 224 3.38 -7.20 -5.27
C THR A 224 3.28 -6.18 -6.39
N ASP A 225 3.33 -6.65 -7.63
CA ASP A 225 3.10 -5.83 -8.82
C ASP A 225 2.32 -6.58 -9.88
N ARG A 226 1.61 -5.82 -10.72
CA ARG A 226 0.86 -6.35 -11.86
C ARG A 226 0.83 -5.30 -12.96
N VAL A 227 1.30 -5.69 -14.15
CA VAL A 227 1.20 -4.87 -15.36
C VAL A 227 -0.27 -4.63 -15.69
N LEU A 228 -0.63 -3.37 -15.94
CA LEU A 228 -1.98 -2.96 -16.28
C LEU A 228 -2.17 -2.96 -17.80
N THR A 229 -3.37 -3.35 -18.24
CA THR A 229 -3.77 -3.31 -19.65
C THR A 229 -4.95 -2.36 -19.80
N ILE A 230 -4.73 -1.17 -20.34
CA ILE A 230 -5.74 -0.10 -20.40
C ILE A 230 -7.06 -0.58 -21.02
N GLY A 231 -7.00 -1.34 -22.12
CA GLY A 231 -8.18 -1.97 -22.72
C GLY A 231 -9.11 -1.01 -23.46
N ASN A 232 -8.77 0.28 -23.49
CA ASN A 232 -9.44 1.33 -24.23
C ASN A 232 -8.51 1.87 -25.33
N PRO A 233 -8.81 1.60 -26.63
CA PRO A 233 -7.92 1.99 -27.73
C PRO A 233 -7.65 3.49 -27.84
N GLN A 234 -8.59 4.34 -27.41
CA GLN A 234 -8.43 5.79 -27.46
C GLN A 234 -7.43 6.28 -26.40
N ILE A 235 -7.50 5.67 -25.20
CA ILE A 235 -6.55 5.95 -24.11
C ILE A 235 -5.18 5.38 -24.46
N GLU A 236 -5.10 4.16 -24.98
CA GLU A 236 -3.85 3.53 -25.44
C GLU A 236 -3.12 4.39 -26.48
N ALA A 237 -3.86 4.93 -27.46
CA ALA A 237 -3.30 5.83 -28.46
C ALA A 237 -2.74 7.13 -27.85
N LYS A 238 -3.36 7.64 -26.77
CA LYS A 238 -2.88 8.84 -26.07
C LYS A 238 -1.63 8.58 -25.24
N VAL A 239 -1.61 7.49 -24.47
CA VAL A 239 -0.48 7.17 -23.59
C VAL A 239 0.73 6.63 -24.34
N GLY A 240 0.52 6.10 -25.55
CA GLY A 240 1.58 5.59 -26.41
C GLY A 240 2.36 4.45 -25.75
N ASN A 241 3.67 4.61 -25.59
CA ASN A 241 4.57 3.57 -25.08
C ASN A 241 4.77 3.60 -23.57
N ILE A 242 3.91 4.30 -22.81
CA ILE A 242 4.00 4.37 -21.36
C ILE A 242 3.42 3.07 -20.78
N GLY A 243 4.27 2.32 -20.07
CA GLY A 243 3.86 1.13 -19.33
C GLY A 243 3.33 1.52 -17.95
N PHE A 244 2.24 0.89 -17.53
CA PHE A 244 1.64 1.10 -16.21
C PHE A 244 1.66 -0.20 -15.41
N THR A 245 2.02 -0.07 -14.15
CA THR A 245 2.06 -1.18 -13.19
C THR A 245 1.29 -0.78 -11.94
N SER A 246 0.31 -1.58 -11.55
CA SER A 246 -0.27 -1.49 -10.21
C SER A 246 0.68 -2.20 -9.26
N ALA A 247 1.14 -1.51 -8.23
CA ALA A 247 2.13 -2.02 -7.31
C ALA A 247 1.75 -1.72 -5.85
N THR A 248 2.01 -2.68 -4.98
CA THR A 248 1.86 -2.55 -3.54
C THR A 248 3.21 -2.34 -2.92
N TYR A 249 3.39 -1.23 -2.21
CA TYR A 249 4.60 -0.93 -1.46
C TYR A 249 4.34 -1.01 0.04
N ARG A 250 5.40 -1.36 0.76
CA ARG A 250 5.49 -1.16 2.21
C ARG A 250 6.67 -0.28 2.56
N LEU A 251 6.43 0.72 3.40
CA LEU A 251 7.39 1.72 3.82
C LEU A 251 7.48 1.73 5.34
N PHE A 252 8.55 1.18 5.91
CA PHE A 252 8.76 1.18 7.36
C PHE A 252 9.31 2.51 7.86
N LYS A 253 8.79 2.97 9.00
CA LYS A 253 9.41 4.03 9.79
C LYS A 253 10.37 3.41 10.80
N LEU A 254 11.63 3.29 10.42
CA LEU A 254 12.69 2.75 11.25
C LEU A 254 13.94 3.60 11.13
N ASP A 255 14.52 3.92 12.29
CA ASP A 255 15.82 4.56 12.36
C ASP A 255 16.93 3.54 12.06
N GLY A 256 17.98 3.98 11.37
CA GLY A 256 19.14 3.13 11.08
C GLY A 256 18.95 2.11 9.96
N LEU A 257 17.92 2.27 9.12
CA LEU A 257 17.89 1.62 7.81
C LEU A 257 18.94 2.26 6.90
N GLU A 258 19.70 1.42 6.21
CA GLU A 258 20.78 1.81 5.32
C GLU A 258 20.27 1.91 3.87
N PRO A 259 20.88 2.76 3.02
CA PRO A 259 20.45 2.89 1.62
C PRO A 259 20.74 1.65 0.77
N ALA A 260 21.64 0.78 1.25
CA ALA A 260 21.98 -0.49 0.63
C ALA A 260 21.69 -1.64 1.60
N CYS A 261 21.52 -2.84 1.06
CA CYS A 261 21.37 -4.04 1.89
C CYS A 261 22.75 -4.51 2.35
N GLU A 262 23.10 -4.18 3.59
CA GLU A 262 24.36 -4.57 4.20
C GLU A 262 24.26 -5.93 4.91
N ASP A 263 25.34 -6.71 4.84
CA ASP A 263 25.46 -8.05 5.42
C ASP A 263 26.19 -8.01 6.76
N TYR A 264 25.51 -8.51 7.81
CA TYR A 264 26.07 -8.69 9.15
C TYR A 264 26.03 -10.17 9.59
N GLY A 265 25.87 -11.11 8.65
CA GLY A 265 25.77 -12.54 8.93
C GLY A 265 24.49 -12.92 9.67
N GLN A 266 23.42 -12.17 9.45
CA GLN A 266 22.16 -12.28 10.19
C GLN A 266 21.18 -13.24 9.50
N ALA A 267 20.34 -13.88 10.31
CA ALA A 267 19.27 -14.72 9.83
C ALA A 267 18.06 -14.64 10.77
N VAL A 268 16.91 -15.08 10.26
CA VAL A 268 15.66 -15.15 11.02
C VAL A 268 15.03 -16.54 10.87
N ILE A 269 14.17 -16.91 11.82
CA ILE A 269 13.28 -18.06 11.70
C ILE A 269 11.85 -17.57 11.91
N TYR A 270 10.98 -17.74 10.92
CA TYR A 270 9.57 -17.46 11.08
C TYR A 270 8.90 -18.56 11.92
N LYS A 271 8.12 -18.18 12.93
CA LYS A 271 7.49 -19.14 13.87
C LYS A 271 6.19 -19.77 13.36
N GLY A 272 5.65 -19.33 12.23
CA GLY A 272 4.32 -19.79 11.76
C GLY A 272 3.15 -19.29 12.61
N SER A 273 3.34 -18.17 13.32
CA SER A 273 2.40 -17.69 14.35
C SER A 273 1.43 -16.59 13.90
N ILE A 274 1.55 -16.11 12.65
CA ILE A 274 0.57 -15.22 12.05
C ILE A 274 -0.56 -16.10 11.49
N ALA A 275 -1.80 -15.87 11.96
CA ALA A 275 -2.93 -16.73 11.66
C ALA A 275 -3.25 -16.79 10.17
N GLU A 276 -3.04 -15.69 9.47
CA GLU A 276 -3.28 -15.54 8.03
C GLU A 276 -2.16 -16.18 7.18
N ALA A 277 -0.99 -16.41 7.77
CA ALA A 277 0.23 -16.85 7.09
C ALA A 277 0.95 -17.98 7.88
N PRO A 278 0.30 -19.11 8.22
CA PRO A 278 0.88 -20.08 9.15
C PRO A 278 2.09 -20.85 8.59
N GLN A 279 2.17 -21.01 7.27
CA GLN A 279 3.23 -21.79 6.60
C GLN A 279 4.37 -20.91 6.10
N THR A 280 4.03 -19.75 5.53
CA THR A 280 4.98 -18.88 4.84
C THR A 280 4.59 -17.44 5.07
N PHE A 281 5.54 -16.62 5.50
CA PHE A 281 5.38 -15.17 5.58
C PHE A 281 6.06 -14.49 4.41
N VAL A 282 5.34 -13.61 3.72
CA VAL A 282 5.89 -12.80 2.61
C VAL A 282 6.07 -11.38 3.11
N LEU A 283 7.33 -10.96 3.30
CA LEU A 283 7.63 -9.57 3.66
C LEU A 283 7.52 -8.67 2.43
N ASP A 284 8.11 -9.08 1.32
CA ASP A 284 8.12 -8.35 0.07
C ASP A 284 8.37 -9.33 -1.09
N LYS A 285 8.48 -8.83 -2.33
CA LYS A 285 8.67 -9.64 -3.53
C LYS A 285 9.90 -10.57 -3.49
N HIS A 286 10.90 -10.22 -2.68
CA HIS A 286 12.17 -10.97 -2.59
C HIS A 286 12.26 -11.83 -1.31
N HIS A 287 11.39 -11.61 -0.32
CA HIS A 287 11.48 -12.24 1.00
C HIS A 287 10.25 -13.11 1.28
N THR A 288 10.31 -14.36 0.82
CA THR A 288 9.35 -15.42 1.14
C THR A 288 9.96 -16.38 2.17
N ILE A 289 9.47 -16.32 3.42
CA ILE A 289 10.10 -16.96 4.58
C ILE A 289 9.22 -18.10 5.09
N GLU A 290 9.70 -19.34 4.94
CA GLU A 290 9.03 -20.55 5.41
C GLU A 290 9.12 -20.70 6.93
N ALA A 291 8.02 -21.15 7.56
CA ALA A 291 7.98 -21.39 8.99
C ALA A 291 8.97 -22.49 9.42
N GLY A 292 9.71 -22.25 10.50
CA GLY A 292 10.70 -23.18 11.05
C GLY A 292 12.03 -23.28 10.27
N LYS A 293 12.16 -22.57 9.14
CA LYS A 293 13.39 -22.56 8.33
C LYS A 293 14.24 -21.34 8.68
N VAL A 294 15.55 -21.55 8.82
CA VAL A 294 16.52 -20.45 8.93
C VAL A 294 16.60 -19.74 7.58
N PHE A 295 16.40 -18.42 7.59
CA PHE A 295 16.39 -17.57 6.40
C PHE A 295 17.41 -16.43 6.59
N PRO A 296 18.52 -16.41 5.83
CA PRO A 296 19.48 -15.30 5.87
C PRO A 296 18.85 -13.98 5.45
N VAL A 297 19.23 -12.88 6.10
CA VAL A 297 18.67 -11.55 5.82
C VAL A 297 19.75 -10.47 5.90
N CYS A 298 19.58 -9.40 5.12
CA CYS A 298 20.37 -8.18 5.29
C CYS A 298 19.98 -7.43 6.57
N GLY A 299 20.81 -6.47 6.98
CA GLY A 299 20.58 -5.65 8.17
C GLY A 299 19.24 -4.91 8.15
N ASN A 300 18.83 -4.37 7.00
CA ASN A 300 17.53 -3.69 6.88
C ASN A 300 16.36 -4.64 7.11
N THR A 301 16.35 -5.80 6.45
CA THR A 301 15.29 -6.80 6.62
C THR A 301 15.26 -7.31 8.06
N TYR A 302 16.43 -7.53 8.68
CA TYR A 302 16.50 -7.88 10.10
C TYR A 302 15.83 -6.82 10.98
N ARG A 303 16.13 -5.53 10.78
CA ARG A 303 15.50 -4.42 11.51
C ARG A 303 14.00 -4.35 11.26
N MET A 304 13.55 -4.48 10.01
CA MET A 304 12.13 -4.48 9.65
C MET A 304 11.36 -5.56 10.41
N LEU A 305 11.90 -6.77 10.52
CA LEU A 305 11.27 -7.85 11.26
C LEU A 305 11.40 -7.68 12.78
N ASN A 306 12.56 -7.24 13.27
CA ASN A 306 12.88 -7.17 14.69
C ASN A 306 12.29 -5.95 15.42
N GLN A 307 12.10 -4.84 14.71
CA GLN A 307 11.74 -3.54 15.30
C GLN A 307 10.34 -3.10 14.90
N SER A 308 9.53 -3.99 14.36
CA SER A 308 8.13 -3.75 14.04
C SER A 308 7.22 -4.72 14.78
N ARG A 309 5.92 -4.66 14.49
CA ARG A 309 4.93 -5.62 15.00
C ARG A 309 5.23 -7.08 14.65
N PHE A 310 6.13 -7.34 13.70
CA PHE A 310 6.51 -8.69 13.31
C PHE A 310 7.42 -9.39 14.33
N ALA A 311 8.11 -8.65 15.20
CA ALA A 311 9.13 -9.20 16.09
C ALA A 311 8.71 -10.42 16.92
N PRO A 312 7.49 -10.48 17.52
CA PRO A 312 7.04 -11.65 18.26
C PRO A 312 6.97 -12.94 17.42
N HIS A 313 6.80 -12.79 16.10
CA HIS A 313 6.58 -13.88 15.15
C HIS A 313 7.89 -14.48 14.61
N PHE A 314 9.04 -13.91 14.97
CA PHE A 314 10.35 -14.35 14.48
C PHE A 314 11.32 -14.68 15.62
N GLU A 315 12.24 -15.58 15.33
CA GLU A 315 13.50 -15.74 16.07
C GLU A 315 14.61 -15.10 15.26
N PHE A 316 15.63 -14.58 15.96
CA PHE A 316 16.69 -13.77 15.35
C PHE A 316 18.05 -14.36 15.69
N ILE A 317 18.89 -14.49 14.65
CA ILE A 317 20.22 -15.11 14.71
C ILE A 317 21.25 -14.09 14.21
N GLY A 318 22.39 -14.03 14.87
CA GLY A 318 23.48 -13.09 14.56
C GLY A 318 23.46 -11.84 15.43
N ASN A 319 24.42 -10.95 15.20
CA ASN A 319 24.57 -9.68 15.90
C ASN A 319 25.03 -8.58 14.91
N TRP A 320 25.55 -7.46 15.40
CA TRP A 320 26.02 -6.34 14.59
C TRP A 320 27.55 -6.15 14.66
N ASP A 321 28.29 -7.11 15.21
CA ASP A 321 29.70 -6.94 15.57
C ASP A 321 30.64 -7.02 14.36
N THR A 322 30.24 -7.69 13.28
CA THR A 322 31.05 -7.87 12.06
C THR A 322 30.21 -7.56 10.83
N HIS A 323 30.73 -6.66 9.98
CA HIS A 323 30.17 -6.34 8.67
C HIS A 323 30.90 -7.13 7.60
N PHE A 324 30.15 -7.79 6.72
CA PHE A 324 30.67 -8.66 5.66
C PHE A 324 30.59 -8.02 4.26
N GLY A 325 30.13 -6.77 4.17
CA GLY A 325 29.93 -6.05 2.90
C GLY A 325 28.46 -6.06 2.47
N LEU A 326 28.22 -6.02 1.16
CA LEU A 326 26.86 -6.05 0.61
C LEU A 326 26.25 -7.44 0.74
N PHE A 327 25.00 -7.49 1.18
CA PHE A 327 24.21 -8.71 1.20
C PHE A 327 23.84 -9.10 -0.23
N GLY A 328 24.15 -10.34 -0.61
CA GLY A 328 23.83 -10.86 -1.94
C GLY A 328 22.31 -10.90 -2.19
N ASP A 329 21.89 -10.59 -3.41
CA ASP A 329 20.52 -10.77 -3.91
C ASP A 329 19.44 -9.82 -3.35
N CYS A 330 19.77 -8.54 -3.22
CA CYS A 330 18.84 -7.53 -2.72
C CYS A 330 18.14 -6.66 -3.79
N GLY A 331 17.82 -7.23 -4.97
CA GLY A 331 16.95 -6.59 -5.98
C GLY A 331 17.44 -5.24 -6.53
N GLY A 332 18.51 -5.25 -7.33
CA GLY A 332 19.18 -4.04 -7.84
C GLY A 332 18.79 -3.54 -9.25
N GLU A 333 17.81 -4.16 -9.91
CA GLU A 333 17.27 -3.71 -11.20
C GLU A 333 15.75 -3.45 -11.07
N THR A 334 15.14 -2.81 -12.08
CA THR A 334 13.76 -2.27 -12.01
C THR A 334 12.82 -3.14 -11.16
N PRO A 335 12.09 -2.59 -10.17
CA PRO A 335 11.38 -3.43 -9.20
C PRO A 335 10.24 -4.24 -9.84
N PHE A 336 9.77 -3.83 -11.02
CA PHE A 336 8.72 -4.50 -11.77
C PHE A 336 9.29 -5.54 -12.72
N ASP A 337 8.54 -6.64 -12.90
CA ASP A 337 8.88 -7.64 -13.92
C ASP A 337 8.69 -7.01 -15.31
N GLY A 338 9.78 -6.79 -16.03
CA GLY A 338 9.72 -6.45 -17.45
C GLY A 338 9.20 -7.65 -18.26
N PRO A 339 8.54 -7.44 -19.42
CA PRO A 339 8.43 -8.52 -20.39
C PRO A 339 9.85 -8.99 -20.72
N ALA A 340 10.11 -10.29 -20.55
CA ALA A 340 11.40 -10.88 -20.88
C ALA A 340 11.78 -10.47 -22.31
N ILE A 341 12.72 -9.53 -22.43
CA ILE A 341 13.34 -9.21 -23.70
C ILE A 341 14.16 -10.46 -24.00
N GLY A 342 13.66 -11.26 -24.95
CA GLY A 342 14.12 -12.60 -25.22
C GLY A 342 15.63 -12.70 -25.21
N ASP A 343 16.12 -13.73 -24.53
CA ASP A 343 17.51 -14.17 -24.58
C ASP A 343 18.00 -14.09 -26.03
N ALA A 344 18.82 -13.09 -26.32
CA ALA A 344 19.68 -13.11 -27.48
C ALA A 344 20.61 -14.31 -27.24
N SER A 345 20.22 -15.44 -27.80
CA SER A 345 21.03 -16.65 -27.84
C SER A 345 22.39 -16.26 -28.43
N THR A 346 23.37 -16.18 -27.54
CA THR A 346 24.78 -16.15 -27.89
C THR A 346 25.09 -17.52 -28.50
N SER A 347 24.89 -17.64 -29.81
CA SER A 347 25.47 -18.72 -30.59
C SER A 347 26.98 -18.46 -30.70
N GLY A 348 27.69 -18.85 -29.65
CA GLY A 348 29.11 -19.14 -29.76
C GLY A 348 29.29 -20.26 -30.77
N SER A 349 29.75 -19.93 -31.97
CA SER A 349 30.25 -20.93 -32.92
C SER A 349 31.74 -21.10 -32.67
N CYS A 350 32.10 -22.19 -32.02
CA CYS A 350 33.41 -22.80 -32.16
C CYS A 350 33.46 -23.56 -33.49
N CYS A 351 34.47 -23.26 -34.30
CA CYS A 351 35.27 -24.10 -35.21
C CYS A 351 35.89 -23.23 -36.30
#